data_AF-A0A9P7WT92-F1
#
_entry.id   AF-A0A9P7WT92-F1
#
_cell.length_a   1.000
_cell.length_b   1.000
_cell.length_c   1.000
_cell.angle_alpha   90.00
_cell.angle_beta   90.00
_cell.angle_gamma   90.00
#
_symmetry.space_group_name_H-M   'P 1'
#
loop_
_entity.id
_entity.type
_entity.pdbx_description
1 polymer ?
#
loop_
_entity_poly.entity_id
_entity_poly.type
_entity_poly.pdbx_seq_one_letter_code
_entity_poly.pdbx_strand_id
1 'polypeptide(L)'
;MPDVTSLAPLEDLEFWGHPNDDVSCFLGAVLRAALIQGRHSDKEWVFVYTESCLRGDAMEWFDNMSADITRMNWSSLRKAFLRRFHRPTSYMASPPHAAVVTEAAVAAATTEAVVAMTTAAVQKAEAAAAVAMEAAAVTTIAATKAEAATKAAVAATKKAEATVAAATKAAVATEAVMTATAAKEITMEAKAEAAVAANGALIAAEEAAAVAKKVTVAVAATTEAAETVEKDAYVHAPVN
;
A
#
# COMPACT_ATOMS: atom_id res chain seq x y z
N MET A 1 -11.28 -14.01 21.23
CA MET A 1 -11.55 -13.00 20.18
C MET A 1 -12.80 -13.44 19.45
N PRO A 2 -13.88 -12.64 19.39
CA PRO A 2 -15.00 -12.97 18.53
C PRO A 2 -14.53 -12.94 17.08
N ASP A 3 -14.91 -13.97 16.35
CA ASP A 3 -14.56 -14.21 14.95
C ASP A 3 -15.19 -13.11 14.07
N VAL A 4 -14.39 -12.11 13.67
CA VAL A 4 -14.79 -11.03 12.75
C VAL A 4 -15.03 -11.53 11.32
N THR A 5 -14.76 -12.81 11.06
CA THR A 5 -15.02 -13.47 9.78
C THR A 5 -16.46 -13.96 9.66
N SER A 6 -17.26 -13.90 10.73
CA SER A 6 -18.73 -14.07 10.67
C SER A 6 -19.44 -12.76 10.30
N LEU A 7 -18.89 -12.01 9.35
CA LEU A 7 -19.68 -11.09 8.54
C LEU A 7 -20.46 -11.99 7.59
N ALA A 8 -21.71 -12.30 7.93
CA ALA A 8 -22.64 -12.89 6.97
C ALA A 8 -22.48 -12.16 5.63
N PRO A 9 -22.44 -12.88 4.50
CA PRO A 9 -22.07 -12.30 3.23
C PRO A 9 -22.93 -11.05 3.02
N LEU A 10 -22.28 -9.93 2.76
CA LEU A 10 -22.92 -8.70 2.27
C LEU A 10 -23.62 -8.92 0.91
N GLU A 11 -23.61 -10.15 0.41
CA GLU A 11 -24.05 -10.62 -0.91
C GLU A 11 -25.58 -10.73 -1.05
N ASP A 12 -26.34 -10.75 0.05
CA ASP A 12 -27.80 -10.90 0.03
C ASP A 12 -28.58 -9.59 0.30
N LEU A 13 -27.93 -8.43 0.27
CA LEU A 13 -28.64 -7.16 0.39
C LEU A 13 -29.32 -6.83 -0.94
N GLU A 14 -30.55 -7.29 -1.11
CA GLU A 14 -31.37 -6.97 -2.29
C GLU A 14 -32.53 -6.04 -1.93
N PHE A 15 -32.78 -5.05 -2.78
CA PHE A 15 -33.93 -4.15 -2.66
C PHE A 15 -34.70 -4.13 -3.98
N TRP A 16 -35.93 -4.64 -3.93
CA TRP A 16 -36.80 -4.80 -5.10
C TRP A 16 -37.71 -3.57 -5.31
N GLY A 17 -37.90 -2.76 -4.27
CA GLY A 17 -38.76 -1.58 -4.31
C GLY A 17 -40.24 -1.91 -4.13
N HIS A 18 -40.54 -3.09 -3.59
CA HIS A 18 -41.91 -3.51 -3.32
C HIS A 18 -42.54 -2.69 -2.18
N PRO A 19 -43.88 -2.60 -2.10
CA PRO A 19 -44.56 -1.84 -1.03
C PRO A 19 -44.24 -2.32 0.40
N ASN A 20 -43.79 -3.56 0.55
CA ASN A 20 -43.42 -4.16 1.83
C ASN A 20 -41.92 -3.99 2.15
N ASP A 21 -41.12 -3.49 1.22
CA ASP A 21 -39.69 -3.31 1.43
C ASP A 21 -39.45 -2.05 2.27
N ASP A 22 -38.78 -2.19 3.41
CA ASP A 22 -38.41 -1.04 4.23
C ASP A 22 -37.14 -0.38 3.66
N VAL A 23 -37.37 0.69 2.89
CA VAL A 23 -36.32 1.54 2.32
C VAL A 23 -35.35 2.07 3.39
N SER A 24 -35.81 2.30 4.62
CA SER A 24 -34.96 2.81 5.71
C SER A 24 -33.99 1.74 6.20
N CYS A 25 -34.49 0.50 6.31
CA CYS A 25 -33.68 -0.65 6.68
C CYS A 25 -32.60 -0.93 5.63
N PHE A 26 -32.98 -0.89 4.34
CA PHE A 26 -32.05 -1.03 3.21
C PHE A 26 -30.94 0.02 3.24
N LEU A 27 -31.29 1.31 3.31
CA LEU A 27 -30.30 2.39 3.35
C LEU A 27 -29.40 2.32 4.59
N GLY A 28 -29.95 1.86 5.72
CA GLY A 28 -29.18 1.59 6.94
C GLY A 28 -28.19 0.45 6.75
N ALA A 29 -28.57 -0.62 6.04
CA ALA A 29 -27.68 -1.74 5.74
C ALA A 29 -26.53 -1.32 4.80
N VAL A 30 -26.82 -0.54 3.75
CA VAL A 30 -25.79 0.03 2.86
C VAL A 30 -24.79 0.88 3.65
N LEU A 31 -25.26 1.74 4.56
CA LEU A 31 -24.37 2.58 5.36
C LEU A 31 -23.52 1.76 6.34
N ARG A 32 -24.09 0.71 6.95
CA ARG A 32 -23.33 -0.23 7.79
C ARG A 32 -22.25 -0.95 6.99
N ALA A 33 -22.56 -1.40 5.78
CA ALA A 33 -21.59 -1.99 4.86
C ALA A 33 -20.42 -1.03 4.58
N ALA A 34 -20.74 0.22 4.24
CA ALA A 34 -19.74 1.26 3.98
C ALA A 34 -18.86 1.56 5.21
N LEU A 35 -19.44 1.54 6.42
CA LEU A 35 -18.70 1.73 7.66
C LEU A 35 -17.77 0.54 7.98
N ILE A 36 -18.25 -0.69 7.81
CA ILE A 36 -17.46 -1.92 8.03
C ILE A 36 -16.24 -1.93 7.11
N GLN A 37 -16.39 -1.50 5.86
CA GLN A 37 -15.28 -1.42 4.90
C GLN A 37 -14.43 -0.15 5.01
N GLY A 38 -14.78 0.79 5.91
CA GLY A 38 -14.07 2.06 6.04
C GLY A 38 -14.25 3.00 4.84
N ARG A 39 -15.28 2.80 4.02
CA ARG A 39 -15.59 3.53 2.77
C ARG A 39 -16.78 4.48 2.90
N HIS A 40 -17.27 4.76 4.11
CA HIS A 40 -18.44 5.63 4.34
C HIS A 40 -18.33 7.07 3.76
N SER A 41 -17.11 7.56 3.54
CA SER A 41 -16.85 8.87 2.92
C SER A 41 -16.64 8.79 1.40
N ASP A 42 -16.50 7.59 0.86
CA ASP A 42 -16.32 7.31 -0.56
C ASP A 42 -17.68 7.24 -1.24
N LYS A 43 -18.09 8.38 -1.80
CA LYS A 43 -19.41 8.54 -2.41
C LYS A 43 -19.60 7.65 -3.63
N GLU A 44 -18.53 7.45 -4.40
CA GLU A 44 -18.56 6.62 -5.61
C GLU A 44 -18.72 5.16 -5.21
N TRP A 45 -17.97 4.71 -4.20
CA TRP A 45 -18.12 3.37 -3.67
C TRP A 45 -19.54 3.09 -3.15
N VAL A 46 -20.09 4.00 -2.34
CA VAL A 46 -21.46 3.83 -1.80
C VAL A 46 -22.50 3.82 -2.92
N PHE A 47 -22.31 4.61 -3.98
CA PHE A 47 -23.21 4.63 -5.13
C PHE A 47 -23.19 3.30 -5.87
N VAL A 48 -22.01 2.82 -6.28
CA VAL A 48 -21.84 1.54 -7.01
C VAL A 48 -22.35 0.37 -6.19
N TYR A 49 -22.09 0.38 -4.88
CA TYR A 49 -22.59 -0.65 -3.98
C TYR A 49 -24.12 -0.61 -3.83
N THR A 50 -24.72 0.58 -3.75
CA THR A 50 -26.17 0.71 -3.70
C THR A 50 -26.80 0.17 -4.99
N GLU A 51 -26.26 0.56 -6.14
CA GLU A 51 -26.69 0.11 -7.47
C GLU A 51 -26.63 -1.41 -7.62
N SER A 52 -25.54 -2.05 -7.16
CA SER A 52 -25.41 -3.51 -7.23
C SER A 52 -26.44 -4.27 -6.37
N CYS A 53 -27.03 -3.59 -5.37
CA CYS A 53 -28.05 -4.15 -4.48
C CYS A 53 -29.50 -3.96 -5.01
N LEU A 54 -29.71 -3.17 -6.07
CA LEU A 54 -31.05 -2.92 -6.60
C LEU A 54 -31.50 -4.04 -7.54
N ARG A 55 -32.81 -4.35 -7.49
CA ARG A 55 -33.48 -5.31 -8.38
C ARG A 55 -34.85 -4.75 -8.80
N GLY A 56 -35.39 -5.31 -9.89
CA GLY A 56 -36.76 -5.02 -10.36
C GLY A 56 -37.07 -3.53 -10.49
N ASP A 57 -38.21 -3.11 -9.95
CA ASP A 57 -38.74 -1.75 -10.02
C ASP A 57 -37.78 -0.69 -9.43
N ALA A 58 -36.98 -1.07 -8.43
CA ALA A 58 -35.99 -0.16 -7.84
C ALA A 58 -34.85 0.16 -8.80
N MET A 59 -34.40 -0.83 -9.59
CA MET A 59 -33.36 -0.65 -10.59
C MET A 59 -33.86 0.18 -11.77
N GLU A 60 -35.06 -0.12 -12.29
CA GLU A 60 -35.66 0.65 -13.40
C GLU A 60 -35.86 2.13 -13.00
N TRP A 61 -36.28 2.40 -11.77
CA TRP A 61 -36.36 3.76 -11.26
C TRP A 61 -34.99 4.45 -11.15
N PHE A 62 -33.96 3.71 -10.73
CA PHE A 62 -32.61 4.24 -10.57
C PHE A 62 -31.99 4.62 -11.91
N ASP A 63 -32.14 3.79 -12.94
CA ASP A 63 -31.65 4.05 -14.31
C ASP A 63 -32.33 5.26 -14.96
N ASN A 64 -33.63 5.45 -14.69
CA ASN A 64 -34.40 6.59 -15.18
C ASN A 64 -34.13 7.89 -14.40
N MET A 65 -33.31 7.85 -13.35
CA MET A 65 -32.98 9.03 -12.56
C MET A 65 -31.89 9.84 -13.27
N SER A 66 -32.16 11.12 -13.51
CA SER A 66 -31.23 12.02 -14.22
C SER A 66 -29.83 12.01 -13.60
N ALA A 67 -28.82 11.71 -14.42
CA ALA A 67 -27.42 11.55 -14.02
C ALA A 67 -26.86 12.73 -13.20
N ASP A 68 -27.38 13.94 -13.38
CA ASP A 68 -26.90 15.16 -12.73
C ASP A 68 -27.32 15.30 -11.25
N ILE A 69 -28.40 14.65 -10.82
CA ILE A 69 -28.96 14.86 -9.47
C ILE A 69 -28.38 13.90 -8.43
N THR A 70 -27.89 12.72 -8.85
CA THR A 70 -27.52 11.62 -7.94
C THR A 70 -26.04 11.25 -7.92
N ARG A 71 -25.25 11.56 -8.96
CA ARG A 71 -23.86 11.11 -9.05
C ARG A 71 -22.88 11.73 -8.05
N MET A 72 -23.26 12.79 -7.32
CA MET A 72 -22.30 13.52 -6.48
C MET A 72 -22.64 13.59 -4.98
N ASN A 73 -23.79 13.06 -4.53
CA ASN A 73 -24.14 13.16 -3.11
C ASN A 73 -25.06 12.05 -2.60
N TRP A 74 -24.55 11.23 -1.68
CA TRP A 74 -25.31 10.22 -0.92
C TRP A 74 -26.55 10.81 -0.23
N SER A 75 -26.46 12.06 0.26
CA SER A 75 -27.60 12.73 0.91
C SER A 75 -28.75 12.98 -0.05
N SER A 76 -28.45 13.29 -1.31
CA SER A 76 -29.46 13.46 -2.36
C SER A 76 -30.08 12.13 -2.74
N LEU A 77 -29.26 11.09 -2.88
CA LEU A 77 -29.73 9.73 -3.17
C LEU A 77 -30.68 9.23 -2.08
N ARG A 78 -30.29 9.36 -0.81
CA ARG A 78 -31.13 8.99 0.34
C ARG A 78 -32.49 9.70 0.32
N LYS A 79 -32.52 11.01 0.04
CA LYS A 79 -33.76 11.77 -0.06
C LYS A 79 -34.63 11.29 -1.23
N ALA A 80 -34.03 10.96 -2.37
CA ALA A 80 -34.74 10.45 -3.54
C ALA A 80 -35.40 9.09 -3.24
N PHE A 81 -34.66 8.17 -2.61
CA PHE A 81 -35.17 6.86 -2.18
C PHE A 81 -36.33 7.00 -1.20
N LEU A 82 -36.17 7.84 -0.17
CA LEU A 82 -37.25 8.10 0.79
C LEU A 82 -38.46 8.72 0.08
N ARG A 83 -38.29 9.71 -0.80
CA ARG A 83 -39.43 10.31 -1.51
C ARG A 83 -40.20 9.30 -2.39
N ARG A 84 -39.50 8.34 -2.99
CA ARG A 84 -40.10 7.38 -3.93
C ARG A 84 -40.75 6.19 -3.23
N PHE A 85 -40.05 5.58 -2.28
CA PHE A 85 -40.43 4.31 -1.67
C PHE A 85 -40.94 4.43 -0.24
N HIS A 86 -40.70 5.56 0.45
CA HIS A 86 -41.31 5.81 1.74
C HIS A 86 -42.77 6.21 1.53
N ARG A 87 -43.69 5.25 1.66
CA ARG A 87 -45.09 5.59 1.86
C ARG A 87 -45.27 6.05 3.31
N PRO A 88 -45.90 7.20 3.56
CA PRO A 88 -46.43 7.45 4.88
C PRO A 88 -47.37 6.29 5.18
N THR A 89 -47.12 5.58 6.27
CA THR A 89 -48.11 4.67 6.84
C THR A 89 -49.30 5.53 7.24
N SER A 90 -50.19 5.77 6.29
CA SER A 90 -51.52 6.30 6.55
C SER A 90 -52.21 5.26 7.41
N TYR A 91 -52.04 5.44 8.72
CA TYR A 91 -52.83 4.79 9.73
C TYR A 91 -54.26 5.24 9.49
N MET A 92 -55.02 4.35 8.85
CA MET A 92 -56.42 4.03 9.17
C MET A 92 -57.31 5.22 9.53
N ALA A 93 -58.08 5.67 8.53
CA ALA A 93 -59.31 6.41 8.75
C ALA A 93 -60.33 5.60 9.56
N SER A 94 -60.94 6.22 10.58
CA SER A 94 -62.25 5.87 11.15
C SER A 94 -62.86 7.10 11.87
N PRO A 95 -64.19 7.18 12.08
CA PRO A 95 -65.03 8.35 11.77
C PRO A 95 -65.28 9.29 12.95
N PRO A 96 -65.95 10.45 12.73
CA PRO A 96 -66.29 11.39 13.78
C PRO A 96 -67.52 10.90 14.57
N HIS A 97 -67.36 10.67 15.87
CA HIS A 97 -68.50 10.62 16.79
C HIS A 97 -68.47 11.82 17.72
N ALA A 98 -69.48 12.67 17.51
CA ALA A 98 -69.88 13.74 18.42
C ALA A 98 -70.33 13.12 19.75
N ALA A 99 -69.61 13.43 20.82
CA ALA A 99 -70.09 13.28 22.18
C ALA A 99 -70.10 14.66 22.81
N VAL A 100 -71.31 15.19 22.98
CA VAL A 100 -71.62 16.31 23.86
C VAL A 100 -71.26 15.86 25.28
N VAL A 101 -70.25 16.49 25.88
CA VAL A 101 -69.94 16.32 27.31
C VAL A 101 -70.24 17.64 28.01
N THR A 102 -71.14 17.49 28.99
CA THR A 102 -71.70 18.46 29.92
C THR A 102 -70.67 19.18 30.78
N GLU A 103 -70.87 20.48 30.88
CA GLU A 103 -70.15 21.50 31.66
C GLU A 103 -70.46 21.39 33.17
N ALA A 104 -70.04 20.31 33.83
CA ALA A 104 -70.28 20.13 35.28
C ALA A 104 -69.18 19.36 36.04
N ALA A 105 -67.92 19.42 35.57
CA ALA A 105 -66.79 18.77 36.25
C ALA A 105 -65.45 19.55 36.17
N VAL A 106 -65.49 20.88 36.10
CA VAL A 106 -64.31 21.73 35.80
C VAL A 106 -63.56 22.26 37.04
N ALA A 107 -63.84 21.76 38.25
CA ALA A 107 -63.20 22.30 39.47
C ALA A 107 -62.28 21.34 40.26
N ALA A 108 -62.18 20.05 39.89
CA ALA A 108 -61.38 19.08 40.65
C ALA A 108 -60.33 18.31 39.82
N ALA A 109 -60.31 18.42 38.50
CA ALA A 109 -59.45 17.63 37.61
C ALA A 109 -58.10 18.31 37.23
N THR A 110 -57.86 19.54 37.68
CA THR A 110 -56.75 20.39 37.22
C THR A 110 -55.43 20.20 37.98
N THR A 111 -55.41 19.45 39.07
CA THR A 111 -54.18 19.26 39.88
C THR A 111 -53.43 17.98 39.51
N GLU A 112 -54.12 16.85 39.34
CA GLU A 112 -53.46 15.58 38.98
C GLU A 112 -52.89 15.58 37.56
N ALA A 113 -53.58 16.20 36.59
CA ALA A 113 -53.09 16.29 35.22
C ALA A 113 -51.82 17.15 35.11
N VAL A 114 -51.72 18.24 35.88
CA VAL A 114 -50.55 19.11 35.92
C VAL A 114 -49.38 18.44 36.65
N VAL A 115 -49.65 17.69 37.73
CA VAL A 115 -48.63 16.87 38.43
C VAL A 115 -48.13 15.72 37.53
N ALA A 116 -49.01 15.01 36.82
CA ALA A 116 -48.61 13.96 35.88
C ALA A 116 -47.76 14.52 34.71
N MET A 117 -48.15 15.69 34.17
CA MET A 117 -47.42 16.35 33.09
C MET A 117 -46.04 16.85 33.54
N THR A 118 -45.92 17.37 34.77
CA THR A 118 -44.61 17.78 35.33
C THR A 118 -43.73 16.58 35.66
N THR A 119 -44.30 15.48 36.20
CA THR A 119 -43.52 14.26 36.49
C THR A 119 -43.00 13.60 35.22
N ALA A 120 -43.81 13.55 34.15
CA ALA A 120 -43.38 13.04 32.85
C ALA A 120 -42.29 13.92 32.20
N ALA A 121 -42.36 15.24 32.38
CA ALA A 121 -41.33 16.15 31.90
C ALA A 121 -39.99 15.97 32.66
N VAL A 122 -40.03 15.76 33.97
CA VAL A 122 -38.85 15.48 34.80
C VAL A 122 -38.24 14.13 34.42
N GLN A 123 -39.03 13.06 34.29
CA GLN A 123 -38.54 11.74 33.85
C GLN A 123 -37.93 11.79 32.45
N LYS A 124 -38.53 12.56 31.53
CA LYS A 124 -37.99 12.75 30.17
C LYS A 124 -36.68 13.55 30.18
N ALA A 125 -36.54 14.54 31.06
CA ALA A 125 -35.30 15.30 31.22
C ALA A 125 -34.17 14.44 31.82
N GLU A 126 -34.49 13.59 32.80
CA GLU A 126 -33.52 12.68 33.42
C GLU A 126 -33.06 11.58 32.45
N ALA A 127 -33.98 10.99 31.67
CA ALA A 127 -33.63 10.05 30.61
C ALA A 127 -32.75 10.71 29.52
N ALA A 128 -33.03 11.97 29.15
CA ALA A 128 -32.19 12.70 28.21
C ALA A 128 -30.79 12.98 28.77
N ALA A 129 -30.67 13.26 30.08
CA ALA A 129 -29.39 13.45 30.74
C ALA A 129 -28.56 12.15 30.79
N ALA A 130 -29.20 11.00 31.04
CA ALA A 130 -28.53 9.70 31.02
C ALA A 130 -28.00 9.35 29.62
N VAL A 131 -28.80 9.55 28.57
CA VAL A 131 -28.39 9.33 27.17
C VAL A 131 -27.25 10.28 26.77
N ALA A 132 -27.27 11.54 27.22
CA ALA A 132 -26.19 12.48 26.96
C ALA A 132 -24.87 12.06 27.63
N MET A 133 -24.92 11.50 28.85
CA MET A 133 -23.73 11.00 29.53
C MET A 133 -23.13 9.77 28.84
N GLU A 134 -23.97 8.85 28.37
CA GLU A 134 -23.52 7.67 27.61
C GLU A 134 -22.90 8.08 26.25
N ALA A 135 -23.52 9.02 25.55
CA ALA A 135 -22.99 9.57 24.30
C ALA A 135 -21.62 10.27 24.50
N ALA A 136 -21.45 10.98 25.62
CA ALA A 136 -20.16 11.61 25.97
C ALA A 136 -19.07 10.54 26.21
N ALA A 137 -19.39 9.46 26.94
CA ALA A 137 -18.45 8.36 27.18
C ALA A 137 -18.02 7.66 25.89
N VAL A 138 -18.96 7.37 24.98
CA VAL A 138 -18.66 6.78 23.66
C VAL A 138 -17.74 7.69 22.85
N THR A 139 -17.96 9.01 22.90
CA THR A 139 -17.12 9.99 22.20
C THR A 139 -15.69 10.01 22.74
N THR A 140 -15.51 9.94 24.07
CA THR A 140 -14.17 9.88 24.69
C THR A 140 -13.44 8.57 24.33
N ILE A 141 -14.13 7.43 24.31
CA ILE A 141 -13.54 6.15 23.89
C ILE A 141 -13.13 6.20 22.41
N ALA A 142 -13.94 6.80 21.54
CA ALA A 142 -13.60 6.97 20.13
C ALA A 142 -12.35 7.86 19.94
N ALA A 143 -12.25 8.97 20.68
CA ALA A 143 -11.10 9.87 20.62
C ALA A 143 -9.79 9.20 21.08
N THR A 144 -9.83 8.47 22.21
CA THR A 144 -8.64 7.75 22.71
C THR A 144 -8.20 6.64 21.77
N LYS A 145 -9.15 5.93 21.14
CA LYS A 145 -8.85 4.92 20.11
C LYS A 145 -8.20 5.55 18.87
N ALA A 146 -8.68 6.72 18.42
CA ALA A 146 -8.09 7.44 17.30
C ALA A 146 -6.66 7.91 17.60
N GLU A 147 -6.39 8.40 18.83
CA GLU A 147 -5.04 8.78 19.25
C GLU A 147 -4.09 7.57 19.28
N ALA A 148 -4.55 6.43 19.81
CA ALA A 148 -3.78 5.19 19.84
C ALA A 148 -3.46 4.68 18.42
N ALA A 149 -4.45 4.72 17.51
CA ALA A 149 -4.25 4.35 16.10
C ALA A 149 -3.21 5.26 15.41
N THR A 150 -3.27 6.57 15.69
CA THR A 150 -2.30 7.54 15.15
C THR A 150 -0.89 7.27 15.66
N LYS A 151 -0.72 7.00 16.97
CA LYS A 151 0.58 6.62 17.55
C LYS A 151 1.13 5.34 16.95
N ALA A 152 0.27 4.33 16.74
CA ALA A 152 0.65 3.07 16.11
C ALA A 152 1.09 3.27 14.65
N ALA A 153 0.38 4.10 13.89
CA ALA A 153 0.74 4.44 12.51
C ALA A 153 2.11 5.15 12.44
N VAL A 154 2.36 6.14 13.31
CA VAL A 154 3.65 6.83 13.38
C VAL A 154 4.80 5.88 13.73
N ALA A 155 4.58 4.95 14.67
CA ALA A 155 5.58 3.94 15.02
C ALA A 155 5.86 2.97 13.86
N ALA A 156 4.83 2.59 13.11
CA ALA A 156 4.97 1.74 11.93
C ALA A 156 5.77 2.45 10.81
N THR A 157 5.49 3.72 10.55
CA THR A 157 6.25 4.53 9.58
C THR A 157 7.72 4.63 9.97
N LYS A 158 8.03 4.94 11.23
CA LYS A 158 9.41 5.01 11.71
C LYS A 158 10.15 3.67 11.59
N LYS A 159 9.46 2.56 11.83
CA LYS A 159 10.02 1.21 11.63
C LYS A 159 10.29 0.93 10.14
N ALA A 160 9.39 1.35 9.26
CA ALA A 160 9.57 1.22 7.82
C ALA A 160 10.78 2.03 7.33
N GLU A 161 10.91 3.29 7.75
CA GLU A 161 12.06 4.15 7.44
C GLU A 161 13.40 3.52 7.88
N ALA A 162 13.45 2.97 9.10
CA ALA A 162 14.64 2.27 9.59
C ALA A 162 14.98 1.03 8.75
N THR A 163 13.96 0.31 8.28
CA THR A 163 14.14 -0.87 7.42
C THR A 163 14.66 -0.47 6.04
N VAL A 164 14.14 0.60 5.46
CA VAL A 164 14.63 1.16 4.17
C VAL A 164 16.08 1.63 4.31
N ALA A 165 16.42 2.35 5.39
CA ALA A 165 17.79 2.80 5.64
C ALA A 165 18.78 1.62 5.76
N ALA A 166 18.37 0.55 6.44
CA ALA A 166 19.18 -0.67 6.56
C ALA A 166 19.36 -1.37 5.20
N ALA A 167 18.30 -1.46 4.39
CA ALA A 167 18.36 -2.04 3.06
C ALA A 167 19.28 -1.25 2.11
N THR A 168 19.19 0.09 2.12
CA THR A 168 20.08 0.96 1.34
C THR A 168 21.54 0.78 1.75
N LYS A 169 21.83 0.71 3.06
CA LYS A 169 23.18 0.45 3.55
C LYS A 169 23.72 -0.91 3.09
N ALA A 170 22.88 -1.94 3.07
CA ALA A 170 23.26 -3.26 2.59
C ALA A 170 23.53 -3.28 1.07
N ALA A 171 22.72 -2.54 0.29
CA ALA A 171 22.93 -2.40 -1.15
C ALA A 171 24.27 -1.72 -1.48
N VAL A 172 24.58 -0.60 -0.81
CA VAL A 172 25.87 0.10 -0.96
C VAL A 172 27.05 -0.80 -0.57
N ALA A 173 26.93 -1.57 0.50
CA ALA A 173 27.97 -2.53 0.90
C ALA A 173 28.18 -3.62 -0.16
N THR A 174 27.11 -4.10 -0.80
CA THR A 174 27.19 -5.11 -1.86
C THR A 174 27.89 -4.57 -3.10
N GLU A 175 27.57 -3.34 -3.51
CA GLU A 175 28.25 -2.66 -4.62
C GLU A 175 29.74 -2.43 -4.35
N ALA A 176 30.10 -2.04 -3.11
CA ALA A 176 31.49 -1.92 -2.68
C ALA A 176 32.26 -3.26 -2.75
N VAL A 177 31.61 -4.39 -2.43
CA VAL A 177 32.22 -5.72 -2.56
C VAL A 177 32.43 -6.10 -4.02
N MET A 178 31.46 -5.84 -4.89
CA MET A 178 31.58 -6.14 -6.33
C MET A 178 32.70 -5.32 -6.98
N THR A 179 32.80 -4.02 -6.69
CA THR A 179 33.87 -3.15 -7.19
C THR A 179 35.25 -3.58 -6.67
N ALA A 180 35.36 -3.94 -5.38
CA ALA A 180 36.60 -4.46 -4.82
C ALA A 180 37.02 -5.80 -5.45
N THR A 181 36.05 -6.64 -5.83
CA THR A 181 36.31 -7.92 -6.50
C THR A 181 36.82 -7.69 -7.93
N ALA A 182 36.17 -6.81 -8.69
CA ALA A 182 36.62 -6.44 -10.03
C ALA A 182 38.03 -5.82 -10.03
N ALA A 183 38.34 -4.96 -9.05
CA ALA A 183 39.68 -4.38 -8.92
C ALA A 183 40.77 -5.45 -8.65
N LYS A 184 40.44 -6.49 -7.87
CA LYS A 184 41.36 -7.62 -7.63
C LYS A 184 41.60 -8.42 -8.90
N GLU A 185 40.56 -8.66 -9.70
CA GLU A 185 40.67 -9.39 -10.96
C GLU A 185 41.57 -8.66 -11.96
N ILE A 186 41.35 -7.35 -12.16
CA ILE A 186 42.20 -6.50 -13.01
C ILE A 186 43.67 -6.53 -12.54
N THR A 187 43.89 -6.48 -11.21
CA THR A 187 45.25 -6.54 -10.65
C THR A 187 45.91 -7.90 -10.89
N MET A 188 45.15 -8.99 -10.81
CA MET A 188 45.65 -10.34 -11.09
C MET A 188 45.98 -10.52 -12.56
N GLU A 189 45.15 -10.00 -13.47
CA GLU A 189 45.39 -10.03 -14.91
C GLU A 189 46.63 -9.22 -15.30
N ALA A 190 46.78 -7.99 -14.79
CA ALA A 190 47.97 -7.17 -15.01
C ALA A 190 49.25 -7.84 -14.48
N LYS A 191 49.16 -8.56 -13.35
CA LYS A 191 50.29 -9.33 -12.82
C LYS A 191 50.62 -10.54 -13.70
N ALA A 192 49.61 -11.20 -14.27
CA ALA A 192 49.81 -12.30 -15.19
C ALA A 192 50.49 -11.83 -16.49
N GLU A 193 50.03 -10.71 -17.07
CA GLU A 193 50.66 -10.09 -18.25
C GLU A 193 52.11 -9.69 -17.99
N ALA A 194 52.40 -9.07 -16.84
CA ALA A 194 53.77 -8.73 -16.45
C ALA A 194 54.67 -9.97 -16.32
N ALA A 195 54.14 -11.08 -15.80
CA ALA A 195 54.87 -12.33 -15.70
C ALA A 195 55.16 -12.95 -17.08
N VAL A 196 54.19 -12.89 -18.01
CA VAL A 196 54.39 -13.33 -19.40
C VAL A 196 55.46 -12.50 -20.09
N ALA A 197 55.42 -11.17 -19.92
CA ALA A 197 56.43 -10.27 -20.48
C ALA A 197 57.84 -10.54 -19.91
N ALA A 198 57.94 -10.78 -18.60
CA ALA A 198 59.21 -11.12 -17.94
C ALA A 198 59.79 -12.44 -18.48
N ASN A 199 58.95 -13.48 -18.66
CA ASN A 199 59.38 -14.74 -19.25
C ASN A 199 59.83 -14.59 -20.71
N GLY A 200 59.11 -13.78 -21.50
CA GLY A 200 59.51 -13.47 -22.88
C GLY A 200 60.88 -12.79 -22.96
N ALA A 201 61.17 -11.85 -22.06
CA ALA A 201 62.47 -11.20 -21.98
C ALA A 201 63.60 -12.19 -21.61
N LEU A 202 63.32 -13.17 -20.74
CA LEU A 202 64.29 -14.18 -20.33
C LEU A 202 64.63 -15.13 -21.48
N ILE A 203 63.63 -15.56 -22.25
CA ILE A 203 63.82 -16.36 -23.48
C ILE A 203 64.66 -15.59 -24.50
N ALA A 204 64.33 -14.32 -24.76
CA ALA A 204 65.10 -13.49 -25.69
C ALA A 204 66.56 -13.29 -25.25
N ALA A 205 66.81 -13.15 -23.94
CA ALA A 205 68.16 -13.07 -23.40
C ALA A 205 68.94 -14.39 -23.57
N GLU A 206 68.29 -15.54 -23.41
CA GLU A 206 68.90 -16.86 -23.62
C GLU A 206 69.25 -17.08 -25.10
N GLU A 207 68.37 -16.70 -26.02
CA GLU A 207 68.63 -16.73 -27.46
C GLU A 207 69.80 -15.82 -27.85
N ALA A 208 69.83 -14.58 -27.32
CA ALA A 208 70.93 -13.66 -27.55
C ALA A 208 72.28 -14.22 -27.02
N ALA A 209 72.27 -14.84 -25.84
CA ALA A 209 73.45 -15.50 -25.28
C ALA A 209 73.91 -16.70 -26.14
N ALA A 210 72.97 -17.48 -26.69
CA ALA A 210 73.27 -18.59 -27.59
C ALA A 210 73.89 -18.09 -28.91
N VAL A 211 73.37 -16.99 -29.47
CA VAL A 211 73.95 -16.35 -30.67
C VAL A 211 75.35 -15.81 -30.38
N ALA A 212 75.55 -15.12 -29.25
CA ALA A 212 76.86 -14.61 -28.85
C ALA A 212 77.90 -15.74 -28.76
N LYS A 213 77.56 -16.87 -28.13
CA LYS A 213 78.43 -18.05 -28.08
C LYS A 213 78.82 -18.56 -29.47
N LYS A 214 77.86 -18.64 -30.41
CA LYS A 214 78.15 -19.07 -31.79
C LYS A 214 79.11 -18.11 -32.48
N VAL A 215 78.95 -16.80 -32.29
CA VAL A 215 79.86 -15.78 -32.85
C VAL A 215 81.27 -15.95 -32.27
N THR A 216 81.42 -16.15 -30.96
CA THR A 216 82.73 -16.35 -30.34
C THR A 216 83.45 -17.58 -30.90
N VAL A 217 82.73 -18.70 -31.08
CA VAL A 217 83.29 -19.92 -31.69
C VAL A 217 83.70 -19.68 -33.14
N ALA A 218 82.89 -18.97 -33.93
CA ALA A 218 83.21 -18.64 -35.30
C ALA A 218 84.45 -17.73 -35.41
N VAL A 219 84.57 -16.72 -34.54
CA VAL A 219 85.73 -15.83 -34.49
C VAL A 219 86.99 -16.63 -34.16
N ALA A 220 86.95 -17.48 -33.13
CA ALA A 220 88.09 -18.32 -32.78
C ALA A 220 88.56 -19.21 -33.94
N ALA A 221 87.62 -19.86 -34.65
CA ALA A 221 87.92 -20.67 -35.82
C ALA A 221 88.57 -19.86 -36.96
N THR A 222 88.12 -18.62 -37.19
CA THR A 222 88.75 -17.74 -38.19
C THR A 222 90.14 -17.26 -37.78
N THR A 223 90.39 -17.07 -36.49
CA THR A 223 91.72 -16.71 -35.97
C THR A 223 92.71 -17.87 -36.14
N GLU A 224 92.29 -19.10 -35.82
CA GLU A 224 93.11 -20.30 -36.07
C GLU A 224 93.42 -20.47 -37.57
N ALA A 225 92.42 -20.27 -38.45
CA ALA A 225 92.61 -20.32 -39.89
C ALA A 225 93.61 -19.25 -40.37
N ALA A 226 93.52 -18.01 -39.86
CA ALA A 226 94.46 -16.95 -40.20
C ALA A 226 95.90 -17.28 -39.77
N GLU A 227 96.09 -17.87 -38.58
CA GLU A 227 97.41 -18.27 -38.09
C GLU A 227 98.03 -19.40 -38.93
N THR A 228 97.22 -20.32 -39.46
CA THR A 228 97.71 -21.35 -40.40
C THR A 228 98.18 -20.75 -41.72
N VAL A 229 97.46 -19.76 -42.26
CA VAL A 229 97.83 -19.06 -43.50
C VAL A 229 99.15 -18.29 -43.33
N GLU A 230 99.37 -17.66 -42.17
CA GLU A 230 100.62 -16.93 -41.90
C GLU A 230 101.83 -17.86 -41.79
N LYS A 231 101.67 -19.05 -41.18
CA LYS A 231 102.74 -20.06 -41.11
C LYS A 231 103.12 -20.61 -42.49
N ASP A 232 102.14 -20.90 -43.35
CA ASP A 232 102.40 -21.39 -44.71
C ASP A 232 103.09 -20.32 -45.60
N ALA A 233 102.77 -19.04 -45.40
CA ALA A 233 103.44 -17.96 -46.12
C ALA A 233 104.94 -17.83 -45.78
N TYR A 234 105.35 -18.17 -44.56
CA TYR A 234 106.75 -18.08 -44.12
C TYR A 234 107.65 -19.20 -44.69
N VAL A 235 107.08 -20.36 -45.03
CA VAL A 235 107.84 -21.50 -45.58
C VAL A 235 108.27 -21.26 -47.05
N HIS A 236 107.64 -20.32 -47.75
CA HIS A 236 107.94 -20.00 -49.16
C HIS A 236 108.67 -18.67 -49.39
N ALA A 237 109.26 -18.06 -48.35
CA ALA A 237 110.14 -16.92 -48.55
C ALA A 237 111.43 -17.37 -49.28
N PRO A 238 111.78 -16.78 -50.45
CA PRO A 238 112.98 -17.12 -51.20
C PRO A 238 114.23 -16.71 -50.41
N VAL A 239 115.10 -17.68 -50.12
CA VAL A 239 116.42 -17.46 -49.55
C VAL A 239 117.26 -16.73 -50.59
N ASN A 240 117.71 -15.52 -50.27
CA ASN A 240 118.64 -14.73 -51.06
C ASN A 240 119.92 -14.50 -50.25
#